data_AF-A0A3G3GL64-F1
#
_entry.id   AF-A0A3G3GL64-F1
#
_cell.length_a   1.000
_cell.length_b   1.000
_cell.length_c   1.000
_cell.angle_alpha   90.00
_cell.angle_beta   90.00
_cell.angle_gamma   90.00
#
_symmetry.space_group_name_H-M   'P 1'
#
loop_
_entity.id
_entity.type
_entity.pdbx_description
1 polymer ?
#
loop_
_entity_poly.entity_id
_entity_poly.type
_entity_poly.pdbx_seq_one_letter_code
_entity_poly.pdbx_strand_id
1 'polypeptide(L)'
;MTWQEAKKEYVIGQKIEGKVIYKAPFGDFIDLGVNQEFTVLIQIVDIFNMTEDNYKNKNYHPLGSIVSGIIIGFREHDKQIIFSQKT
;
A
#
# COMPACT_ATOMS: atom_id res chain seq x y z
N MET A 1 10.65 13.16 1.96
CA MET A 1 10.81 12.42 0.71
C MET A 1 9.72 12.88 -0.24
N THR A 2 10.14 13.59 -1.28
CA THR A 2 9.25 14.09 -2.34
C THR A 2 8.87 12.96 -3.29
N TRP A 3 7.85 13.19 -4.12
CA TRP A 3 7.47 12.23 -5.18
C TRP A 3 8.59 11.96 -6.18
N GLN A 4 9.40 12.97 -6.53
CA GLN A 4 10.49 12.79 -7.48
C GLN A 4 11.66 11.98 -6.89
N GLU A 5 11.89 12.09 -5.59
CA GLU A 5 12.85 11.24 -4.88
C GLU A 5 12.34 9.80 -4.81
N ALA A 6 11.06 9.60 -4.47
CA ALA A 6 10.45 8.28 -4.37
C ALA A 6 10.54 7.49 -5.69
N LYS A 7 10.35 8.13 -6.85
CA LYS A 7 10.48 7.48 -8.16
C LYS A 7 11.92 7.09 -8.55
N LYS A 8 12.92 7.62 -7.84
CA LYS A 8 14.33 7.23 -8.02
C LYS A 8 14.72 6.13 -7.04
N GLU A 9 14.18 6.19 -5.83
CA GLU A 9 14.48 5.24 -4.75
C GLU A 9 13.73 3.91 -4.92
N TYR A 10 12.49 3.96 -5.37
CA TYR A 10 11.62 2.80 -5.48
C TYR A 10 11.47 2.32 -6.92
N VAL A 11 11.48 1.00 -7.11
CA VAL A 11 11.30 0.36 -8.43
C VAL A 11 10.18 -0.68 -8.42
N ILE A 12 9.57 -0.90 -9.58
CA ILE A 12 8.58 -1.98 -9.75
C ILE A 12 9.27 -3.34 -9.50
N GLY A 13 8.61 -4.21 -8.74
CA GLY A 13 9.16 -5.50 -8.30
C GLY A 13 9.90 -5.44 -6.96
N GLN A 14 10.17 -4.25 -6.43
CA GLN A 14 10.79 -4.11 -5.11
C GLN A 14 9.83 -4.51 -4.00
N LYS A 15 10.32 -5.33 -3.07
CA LYS A 15 9.63 -5.64 -1.83
C LYS A 15 9.82 -4.51 -0.81
N ILE A 16 8.73 -4.00 -0.26
CA ILE A 16 8.74 -2.97 0.79
C ILE A 16 7.85 -3.41 1.96
N GLU A 17 8.03 -2.77 3.12
CA GLU A 17 7.17 -2.92 4.29
C GLU A 17 6.63 -1.55 4.72
N GLY A 18 5.43 -1.52 5.26
CA GLY A 18 4.80 -0.29 5.74
C GLY A 18 3.74 -0.54 6.79
N LYS A 19 3.46 0.50 7.58
CA LYS A 19 2.45 0.48 8.65
C LYS A 19 1.11 0.95 8.11
N VAL A 20 0.03 0.21 8.36
CA VAL A 20 -1.32 0.63 8.00
C VAL A 20 -1.75 1.83 8.84
N ILE A 21 -1.94 2.98 8.20
CA ILE A 21 -2.29 4.24 8.88
C ILE A 21 -3.73 4.68 8.62
N TYR A 22 -4.33 4.25 7.52
CA TYR A 22 -5.71 4.60 7.18
C TYR A 22 -6.35 3.50 6.35
N LYS A 23 -7.65 3.28 6.55
CA LYS A 23 -8.43 2.25 5.88
C LYS A 23 -9.55 2.91 5.09
N ALA A 24 -9.67 2.56 3.82
CA ALA A 24 -10.72 3.02 2.92
C ALA A 24 -11.53 1.83 2.37
N PRO A 25 -12.76 2.06 1.86
CA PRO A 25 -13.56 0.99 1.26
C PRO A 25 -12.94 0.31 0.04
N PHE A 26 -11.85 0.85 -0.52
CA PHE A 26 -11.15 0.31 -1.69
C PHE A 26 -9.73 -0.20 -1.38
N GLY A 27 -9.24 -0.04 -0.14
CA GLY A 27 -7.87 -0.42 0.20
C GLY A 27 -7.36 0.15 1.52
N ASP A 28 -6.12 -0.20 1.85
CA ASP A 28 -5.40 0.38 2.99
C ASP A 28 -4.27 1.30 2.52
N PHE A 29 -4.10 2.41 3.22
CA PHE A 29 -2.95 3.28 3.05
C PHE A 29 -1.88 2.93 4.07
N ILE A 30 -0.64 2.83 3.58
CA ILE A 30 0.52 2.48 4.39
C ILE A 30 1.54 3.61 4.44
N ASP A 31 2.17 3.75 5.60
CA ASP A 31 3.29 4.64 5.88
C ASP A 31 4.58 3.84 5.84
N LEU A 32 5.55 4.30 5.04
CA LEU A 32 6.86 3.66 4.89
C LEU A 32 7.86 4.09 5.98
N GLY A 33 7.42 4.87 6.98
CA GLY A 33 8.28 5.36 8.05
C GLY A 33 9.20 6.50 7.60
N VAL A 34 8.92 7.09 6.44
CA VAL A 34 9.61 8.26 5.91
C VAL A 34 8.63 9.43 5.91
N ASN A 35 9.14 10.66 6.02
CA ASN A 35 8.31 11.85 5.85
C ASN A 35 7.92 12.01 4.36
N GLN A 36 6.96 11.20 3.88
CA GLN A 36 6.55 11.07 2.48
C GLN A 36 5.49 12.09 2.05
N GLU A 37 5.65 12.67 0.86
CA GLU A 37 4.65 13.54 0.21
C GLU A 37 3.74 12.79 -0.79
N PHE A 38 3.79 11.46 -0.75
CA PHE A 38 3.07 10.57 -1.65
C PHE A 38 2.29 9.53 -0.83
N THR A 39 1.33 8.87 -1.46
CA THR A 39 0.57 7.79 -0.82
C THR A 39 1.05 6.44 -1.28
N VAL A 40 0.91 5.43 -0.42
CA VAL A 40 1.10 4.03 -0.80
C VAL A 40 -0.20 3.31 -0.50
N LEU A 41 -0.79 2.72 -1.54
CA LEU A 41 -2.11 2.09 -1.46
C LEU A 41 -1.97 0.61 -1.80
N ILE A 42 -2.50 -0.23 -0.90
CA ILE A 42 -2.88 -1.60 -1.24
C ILE A 42 -4.35 -1.62 -1.59
N GLN A 43 -4.68 -2.00 -2.83
CA GLN A 43 -6.08 -2.19 -3.23
C GLN A 43 -6.63 -3.46 -2.60
N ILE A 44 -7.94 -3.50 -2.33
CA ILE A 44 -8.58 -4.70 -1.74
C ILE A 44 -8.30 -5.96 -2.57
N VAL A 45 -8.28 -5.84 -3.90
CA VAL A 45 -8.00 -6.96 -4.81
C VAL A 45 -6.57 -7.48 -4.70
N ASP A 46 -5.67 -6.71 -4.11
CA ASP A 46 -4.25 -7.02 -3.95
C ASP A 46 -3.88 -7.45 -2.51
N ILE A 47 -4.84 -7.46 -1.58
CA ILE A 47 -4.64 -7.95 -0.20
C ILE A 47 -4.53 -9.48 -0.18
N PHE A 48 -3.54 -10.00 0.54
CA PHE A 48 -3.31 -11.43 0.69
C PHE A 48 -4.50 -12.11 1.38
N ASN A 49 -4.91 -13.27 0.86
CA ASN A 49 -6.06 -14.04 1.36
C ASN A 49 -7.36 -13.22 1.52
N MET A 50 -7.54 -12.15 0.74
CA MET A 50 -8.78 -11.39 0.76
C MET A 50 -9.95 -12.24 0.27
N THR A 51 -10.97 -12.41 1.12
CA THR A 51 -12.25 -13.04 0.80
C THR A 51 -13.39 -12.03 0.91
N GLU A 52 -14.55 -12.37 0.35
CA GLU A 52 -15.75 -11.55 0.48
C GLU A 52 -16.19 -11.37 1.94
N ASP A 53 -16.06 -12.42 2.76
CA ASP A 53 -16.39 -12.38 4.18
C ASP A 53 -15.43 -11.48 4.97
N ASN A 54 -14.13 -11.55 4.69
CA ASN A 54 -13.14 -10.66 5.31
C ASN A 54 -13.43 -9.19 4.96
N TYR A 55 -13.79 -8.91 3.70
CA TYR A 55 -14.17 -7.56 3.27
C TYR A 55 -15.44 -7.05 3.97
N LYS A 56 -16.53 -7.82 3.92
CA LYS A 56 -17.82 -7.44 4.53
C LYS A 56 -17.72 -7.18 6.03
N ASN A 57 -16.93 -8.00 6.72
CA ASN A 57 -16.73 -7.87 8.16
C ASN A 57 -15.62 -6.87 8.54
N LYS A 58 -14.99 -6.21 7.55
CA LYS A 58 -13.83 -5.33 7.73
C LYS A 58 -12.66 -6.00 8.46
N ASN A 59 -12.58 -7.32 8.35
CA ASN A 59 -11.57 -8.19 8.98
C ASN A 59 -10.39 -8.40 8.03
N TYR A 60 -9.73 -7.32 7.65
CA TYR A 60 -8.46 -7.33 6.92
C TYR A 60 -7.39 -6.70 7.82
N HIS A 61 -6.50 -5.85 7.32
CA HIS A 61 -5.39 -5.36 8.13
C HIS A 61 -5.86 -4.45 9.29
N PRO A 62 -5.50 -4.73 10.54
CA PRO A 62 -5.74 -3.78 11.63
C PRO A 62 -4.99 -2.46 11.41
N LEU A 63 -5.55 -1.34 11.88
CA LEU A 63 -4.80 -0.09 11.97
C LEU A 63 -3.54 -0.29 12.82
N GLY A 64 -2.40 0.23 12.36
CA GLY A 64 -1.11 0.11 13.02
C GLY A 64 -0.35 -1.20 12.72
N SER A 65 -0.95 -2.17 12.03
CA SER A 65 -0.24 -3.40 11.63
C SER A 65 0.81 -3.12 10.56
N ILE A 66 1.90 -3.90 10.57
CA ILE A 66 2.93 -3.87 9.53
C ILE A 66 2.55 -4.88 8.44
N VAL A 67 2.61 -4.45 7.18
CA VAL A 67 2.39 -5.29 6.01
C VAL A 67 3.60 -5.23 5.10
N SER A 68 3.92 -6.35 4.44
CA SER A 68 4.96 -6.43 3.41
C SER A 68 4.34 -6.82 2.07
N GLY A 69 4.95 -6.39 0.97
CA GLY A 69 4.42 -6.59 -0.38
C GLY A 69 5.34 -5.99 -1.43
N ILE A 70 4.91 -6.03 -2.68
CA ILE A 70 5.70 -5.63 -3.84
C ILE A 70 5.10 -4.40 -4.51
N ILE A 71 5.97 -3.48 -4.95
CA ILE A 71 5.57 -2.35 -5.78
C ILE A 71 5.22 -2.85 -7.18
N ILE A 72 3.99 -2.60 -7.61
CA ILE A 72 3.48 -3.01 -8.93
C ILE A 72 3.26 -1.83 -9.88
N GLY A 73 3.39 -0.59 -9.39
CA GLY A 73 3.29 0.58 -10.26
C GLY A 73 3.29 1.92 -9.52
N PHE A 74 3.19 2.98 -10.32
CA PHE A 74 3.15 4.37 -9.88
C PHE A 74 2.02 5.09 -10.61
N ARG A 75 1.27 5.92 -9.90
CA ARG A 75 0.21 6.78 -10.45
C ARG A 75 0.59 8.23 -10.24
N GLU A 76 0.89 8.92 -11.33
CA GLU A 76 1.44 10.29 -11.30
C GLU A 76 0.44 11.34 -10.79
N HIS A 77 -0.83 11.27 -11.21
CA HIS A 77 -1.84 12.28 -10.88
C HIS A 77 -2.03 12.44 -9.35
N ASP A 78 -2.08 11.31 -8.64
CA ASP A 78 -2.33 11.28 -7.19
C ASP A 78 -1.04 11.16 -6.37
N LYS A 79 0.14 11.12 -7.03
CA LYS A 79 1.43 10.79 -6.42
C LYS A 79 1.31 9.54 -5.54
N GLN A 80 1.00 8.41 -6.16
CA GLN A 80 0.69 7.16 -5.46
C GLN A 80 1.58 6.01 -5.93
N ILE A 81 2.12 5.26 -4.98
CA ILE A 81 2.73 3.94 -5.22
C ILE A 81 1.64 2.88 -5.09
N ILE A 82 1.57 1.98 -6.06
CA ILE A 82 0.66 0.84 -6.05
C ILE A 82 1.40 -0.38 -5.48
N PHE A 83 0.84 -0.96 -4.43
CA PHE A 83 1.45 -2.03 -3.64
C PHE A 83 0.56 -3.28 -3.65
N SER A 84 1.15 -4.46 -3.81
CA SER A 84 0.42 -5.75 -3.83
C SER A 84 1.05 -6.81 -2.93
N GLN A 85 0.21 -7.64 -2.31
CA GLN A 85 0.64 -8.80 -1.52
C GLN A 85 0.42 -10.14 -2.24
N LYS A 86 -0.14 -10.14 -3.46
CA LYS A 86 -0.52 -11.35 -4.20
C LYS A 86 0.57 -11.91 -5.13
N THR A 87 1.82 -11.52 -4.95
CA THR A 87 2.95 -11.91 -5.79
C THR A 87 3.72 -13.11 -5.26
#